data_AF-A0A182T4Z0-F1
#
_entry.id   AF-A0A182T4Z0-F1
#
_cell.length_a   1.000
_cell.length_b   1.000
_cell.length_c   1.000
_cell.angle_alpha   90.00
_cell.angle_beta   90.00
_cell.angle_gamma   90.00
#
_symmetry.space_group_name_H-M   'P 1'
#
loop_
_entity.id
_entity.type
_entity.pdbx_description
1 polymer ?
#
loop_
_entity_poly.entity_id
_entity_poly.type
_entity_poly.pdbx_seq_one_letter_code
_entity_poly.pdbx_strand_id
1 'polypeptide(L)'
;RQAWEEQVQRAIDEVVKTRRDEIDWVLTDKTHPAGSEVSSEALKARLTERYFTDFGNAWLNMVNTIQWREANSLSEVIAQLNLLADVRQSPLVALMNTLAWQGKTGQKGEALADSLVDSAKKLMGREKDPQQFIAQAQGPKGPLDAVFGPLMGLMEGKDGTGNNGNLSFQSWLARVTQVRLKLQQVTSAPDPQAMSQMLAQTVFQGKAVDLTDTRDYGRLAAASLGQEWSGFGQSLFVQPLDLAWRQVLAPAARSLNSRWQSTIVEQWNTAFAGRYPFKATGSDASLPLLAQFLRGDSGRISTFLKANLGGILQQEGNRWVVDPSSSQGMTVD
;
A
#
# COMPACT_ATOMS: atom_id res chain seq x y z
N ARG A 1 -20.70 2.58 -14.81
CA ARG A 1 -21.66 3.68 -14.61
C ARG A 1 -22.68 3.78 -15.74
N GLN A 2 -22.28 4.07 -16.98
CA GLN A 2 -23.22 4.20 -18.12
C GLN A 2 -24.19 3.01 -18.27
N ALA A 3 -23.68 1.77 -18.22
CA ALA A 3 -24.52 0.56 -18.27
C ALA A 3 -25.58 0.51 -17.16
N TRP A 4 -25.26 0.99 -15.96
CA TRP A 4 -26.22 1.08 -14.86
C TRP A 4 -27.32 2.11 -15.17
N GLU A 5 -26.91 3.33 -15.54
CA GLU A 5 -27.82 4.47 -15.75
C GLU A 5 -28.73 4.29 -16.98
N GLU A 6 -28.25 3.66 -18.04
CA GLU A 6 -28.98 3.56 -19.31
C GLU A 6 -29.80 2.27 -19.46
N GLN A 7 -29.33 1.15 -18.88
CA GLN A 7 -29.89 -0.17 -19.17
C GLN A 7 -30.35 -0.89 -17.90
N VAL A 8 -29.43 -1.17 -16.97
CA VAL A 8 -29.71 -2.07 -15.85
C VAL A 8 -30.79 -1.52 -14.93
N GLN A 9 -30.76 -0.22 -14.60
CA GLN A 9 -31.77 0.38 -13.76
C GLN A 9 -33.18 0.23 -14.37
N ARG A 10 -33.33 0.47 -15.68
CA ARG A 10 -34.60 0.32 -16.38
C ARG A 10 -35.05 -1.14 -16.46
N ALA A 11 -34.13 -2.06 -16.71
CA ALA A 11 -34.43 -3.49 -16.77
C ALA A 11 -34.93 -4.02 -15.41
N ILE A 12 -34.33 -3.58 -14.30
CA ILE A 12 -34.81 -3.92 -12.95
C ILE A 12 -36.21 -3.33 -12.72
N ASP A 13 -36.45 -2.09 -13.12
CA ASP A 13 -37.76 -1.43 -12.99
C ASP A 13 -38.86 -2.17 -13.78
N GLU A 14 -38.54 -2.65 -14.98
CA GLU A 14 -39.46 -3.43 -15.81
C GLU A 14 -39.80 -4.78 -15.16
N VAL A 15 -38.79 -5.55 -14.71
CA VAL A 15 -39.01 -6.85 -14.04
C VAL A 15 -39.87 -6.69 -12.78
N VAL A 16 -39.62 -5.65 -11.99
CA VAL A 16 -40.39 -5.35 -10.79
C VAL A 16 -41.84 -4.99 -11.13
N LYS A 17 -42.06 -4.20 -12.19
CA LYS A 17 -43.41 -3.86 -12.67
C LYS A 17 -44.15 -5.11 -13.15
N THR A 18 -43.54 -5.94 -13.99
CA THR A 18 -44.15 -7.19 -14.45
C THR A 18 -44.55 -8.09 -13.29
N ARG A 19 -43.67 -8.28 -12.29
CA ARG A 19 -43.98 -9.06 -11.08
C ARG A 19 -45.13 -8.50 -10.26
N ARG A 20 -45.29 -7.17 -10.21
CA ARG A 20 -46.43 -6.52 -9.57
C ARG A 20 -47.72 -6.83 -10.32
N ASP A 21 -47.70 -6.67 -11.65
CA ASP A 21 -48.85 -6.87 -12.53
C ASP A 21 -49.30 -8.33 -12.49
N GLU A 22 -48.41 -9.31 -12.77
CA GLU A 22 -48.12 -10.42 -11.84
C GLU A 22 -49.11 -10.81 -10.73
N ILE A 23 -48.75 -10.34 -9.56
CA ILE A 23 -49.40 -10.67 -8.30
C ILE A 23 -50.81 -10.06 -8.26
N ASP A 24 -51.01 -8.88 -8.86
CA ASP A 24 -52.31 -8.20 -8.92
C ASP A 24 -53.32 -8.97 -9.78
N TRP A 25 -52.90 -9.56 -10.91
CA TRP A 25 -53.79 -10.38 -11.74
C TRP A 25 -54.18 -11.70 -11.06
N VAL A 26 -53.27 -12.32 -10.29
CA VAL A 26 -53.55 -13.57 -9.55
C VAL A 26 -54.51 -13.32 -8.37
N LEU A 27 -54.43 -12.15 -7.73
CA LEU A 27 -55.24 -11.80 -6.56
C LEU A 27 -56.70 -11.39 -6.89
N THR A 28 -57.07 -11.35 -8.18
CA THR A 28 -58.47 -11.11 -8.57
C THR A 28 -59.36 -12.32 -8.34
N ASP A 29 -58.78 -13.51 -8.09
CA ASP A 29 -59.51 -14.71 -7.66
C ASP A 29 -59.50 -14.84 -6.13
N LYS A 30 -60.69 -14.93 -5.54
CA LYS A 30 -60.96 -14.51 -4.15
C LYS A 30 -60.36 -15.44 -3.09
N THR A 31 -60.19 -14.83 -1.90
CA THR A 31 -59.98 -15.43 -0.56
C THR A 31 -58.58 -15.99 -0.30
N HIS A 32 -57.69 -15.19 0.29
CA HIS A 32 -56.74 -15.51 1.37
C HIS A 32 -55.83 -14.28 1.61
N PRO A 33 -55.83 -13.63 2.80
CA PRO A 33 -54.81 -12.66 3.13
C PRO A 33 -53.59 -13.43 3.65
N ALA A 34 -52.69 -13.84 2.76
CA ALA A 34 -51.48 -14.56 3.16
C ALA A 34 -50.22 -13.86 2.63
N GLY A 35 -49.40 -13.35 3.56
CA GLY A 35 -47.95 -13.25 3.44
C GLY A 35 -47.40 -12.52 2.22
N SER A 36 -47.62 -11.20 2.14
CA SER A 36 -46.92 -10.33 1.20
C SER A 36 -45.44 -10.15 1.62
N GLU A 37 -44.60 -11.18 1.52
CA GLU A 37 -43.23 -11.07 2.05
C GLU A 37 -42.19 -10.50 1.07
N VAL A 38 -42.56 -10.18 -0.18
CA VAL A 38 -41.71 -9.36 -1.04
C VAL A 38 -42.56 -8.27 -1.69
N SER A 39 -42.62 -7.09 -1.06
CA SER A 39 -43.11 -5.90 -1.73
C SER A 39 -42.30 -5.64 -3.01
N SER A 40 -42.90 -5.04 -4.04
CA SER A 40 -42.21 -4.71 -5.29
C SER A 40 -40.95 -3.87 -5.03
N GLU A 41 -41.01 -3.01 -4.02
CA GLU A 41 -39.91 -2.22 -3.51
C GLU A 41 -38.80 -3.08 -2.88
N ALA A 42 -39.15 -4.11 -2.10
CA ALA A 42 -38.18 -5.05 -1.53
C ALA A 42 -37.49 -5.88 -2.63
N LEU A 43 -38.23 -6.30 -3.67
CA LEU A 43 -37.65 -7.00 -4.83
C LEU A 43 -36.66 -6.10 -5.57
N LYS A 44 -37.04 -4.85 -5.84
CA LYS A 44 -36.16 -3.86 -6.48
C LYS A 44 -34.89 -3.63 -5.68
N ALA A 45 -35.01 -3.48 -4.36
CA ALA A 45 -33.88 -3.27 -3.47
C ALA A 45 -32.91 -4.46 -3.53
N ARG A 46 -33.41 -5.70 -3.42
CA ARG A 46 -32.60 -6.92 -3.46
C ARG A 46 -31.90 -7.14 -4.80
N LEU A 47 -32.58 -6.89 -5.92
CA LEU A 47 -31.97 -6.99 -7.25
C LEU A 47 -30.87 -5.94 -7.44
N THR A 48 -31.12 -4.71 -6.98
CA THR A 48 -30.15 -3.61 -7.04
C THR A 48 -28.91 -3.92 -6.18
N GLU A 49 -29.10 -4.38 -4.95
CA GLU A 49 -28.03 -4.76 -4.04
C GLU A 49 -27.17 -5.89 -4.61
N ARG A 50 -27.80 -6.94 -5.17
CA ARG A 50 -27.09 -8.02 -5.83
C ARG A 50 -26.27 -7.53 -7.02
N TYR A 51 -26.86 -6.69 -7.86
CA TYR A 51 -26.15 -6.11 -9.00
C TYR A 51 -24.92 -5.32 -8.55
N PHE A 52 -25.04 -4.46 -7.53
CA PHE A 52 -23.91 -3.67 -7.05
C PHE A 52 -22.84 -4.51 -6.34
N THR A 53 -23.23 -5.61 -5.70
CA THR A 53 -22.28 -6.60 -5.16
C THR A 53 -21.46 -7.22 -6.29
N ASP A 54 -22.12 -7.72 -7.34
CA ASP A 54 -21.44 -8.32 -8.49
C ASP A 54 -20.59 -7.30 -9.27
N PHE A 55 -21.09 -6.06 -9.39
CA PHE A 55 -20.36 -4.94 -10.00
C PHE A 55 -19.06 -4.64 -9.25
N GLY A 56 -19.12 -4.53 -7.91
CA GLY A 56 -17.94 -4.31 -7.07
C GLY A 56 -16.93 -5.44 -7.22
N ASN A 57 -17.39 -6.69 -7.14
CA ASN A 57 -16.55 -7.88 -7.28
C ASN A 57 -15.86 -7.95 -8.66
N ALA A 58 -16.56 -7.60 -9.74
CA ALA A 58 -15.98 -7.57 -11.08
C ALA A 58 -14.82 -6.56 -11.19
N TRP A 59 -14.98 -5.37 -10.58
CA TRP A 59 -13.92 -4.37 -10.52
C TRP A 59 -12.73 -4.85 -9.69
N LEU A 60 -12.98 -5.38 -8.48
CA LEU A 60 -11.92 -5.90 -7.61
C LEU A 60 -11.11 -7.00 -8.30
N ASN A 61 -11.78 -7.94 -8.97
CA ASN A 61 -11.11 -9.01 -9.71
C ASN A 61 -10.20 -8.45 -10.81
N MET A 62 -10.65 -7.44 -11.55
CA MET A 62 -9.83 -6.83 -12.59
C MET A 62 -8.63 -6.08 -12.00
N VAL A 63 -8.85 -5.17 -11.06
CA VAL A 63 -7.79 -4.29 -10.55
C VAL A 63 -6.73 -5.03 -9.74
N ASN A 64 -7.10 -6.11 -9.05
CA ASN A 64 -6.14 -6.96 -8.32
C ASN A 64 -5.25 -7.81 -9.23
N THR A 65 -5.54 -7.89 -10.53
CA THR A 65 -4.66 -8.57 -11.51
C THR A 65 -3.64 -7.66 -12.17
N ILE A 66 -3.68 -6.35 -11.87
CA ILE A 66 -2.71 -5.40 -12.39
C ILE A 66 -1.32 -5.76 -11.86
N GLN A 67 -0.35 -5.85 -12.76
CA GLN A 67 1.03 -6.19 -12.44
C GLN A 67 2.00 -5.12 -12.92
N TRP A 68 3.09 -4.98 -12.18
CA TRP A 68 4.20 -4.15 -12.60
C TRP A 68 5.04 -4.80 -13.69
N ARG A 69 5.49 -3.98 -14.64
CA ARG A 69 6.55 -4.39 -15.56
C ARG A 69 7.88 -4.31 -14.83
N GLU A 70 8.62 -5.42 -14.82
CA GLU A 70 9.97 -5.45 -14.27
C GLU A 70 10.87 -4.43 -14.98
N ALA A 71 11.74 -3.80 -14.19
CA ALA A 71 12.76 -2.88 -14.66
C ALA A 71 14.14 -3.51 -14.37
N ASN A 72 14.99 -3.56 -15.39
CA ASN A 72 16.29 -4.22 -15.35
C ASN A 72 17.45 -3.25 -15.09
N SER A 73 17.17 -1.95 -15.04
CA SER A 73 18.18 -0.92 -14.78
C SER A 73 17.62 0.23 -13.96
N LEU A 74 18.52 0.97 -13.30
CA LEU A 74 18.15 2.18 -12.57
C LEU A 74 17.52 3.24 -13.47
N SER A 75 17.99 3.36 -14.72
CA SER A 75 17.42 4.29 -15.72
C SER A 75 15.97 3.93 -16.09
N GLU A 76 15.67 2.64 -16.26
CA GLU A 76 14.29 2.18 -16.51
C GLU A 76 13.37 2.46 -15.31
N VAL A 77 13.84 2.22 -14.08
CA VAL A 77 13.08 2.57 -12.87
C VAL A 77 12.80 4.07 -12.83
N ILE A 78 13.80 4.92 -13.07
CA ILE A 78 13.62 6.38 -13.09
C ILE A 78 12.56 6.77 -14.12
N ALA A 79 12.58 6.16 -15.31
CA ALA A 79 11.59 6.42 -16.35
C ALA A 79 10.17 5.97 -15.93
N GLN A 80 10.03 4.80 -15.28
CA GLN A 80 8.75 4.32 -14.76
C GLN A 80 8.20 5.23 -13.65
N LEU A 81 9.03 5.62 -12.67
CA LEU A 81 8.64 6.55 -11.61
C LEU A 81 8.29 7.93 -12.17
N ASN A 82 8.97 8.36 -13.24
CA ASN A 82 8.64 9.59 -13.95
C ASN A 82 7.24 9.54 -14.54
N LEU A 83 6.91 8.46 -15.27
CA LEU A 83 5.60 8.28 -15.87
C LEU A 83 4.50 8.19 -14.81
N LEU A 84 4.75 7.50 -13.69
CA LEU A 84 3.78 7.42 -12.59
C LEU A 84 3.48 8.76 -11.94
N ALA A 85 4.53 9.54 -11.66
CA ALA A 85 4.43 10.80 -10.94
C ALA A 85 3.95 11.96 -11.82
N ASP A 86 3.99 11.82 -13.15
CA ASP A 86 3.50 12.84 -14.07
C ASP A 86 1.97 12.90 -14.05
N VAL A 87 1.42 13.89 -13.34
CA VAL A 87 -0.03 14.08 -13.17
C VAL A 87 -0.79 14.16 -14.51
N ARG A 88 -0.14 14.59 -15.61
CA ARG A 88 -0.80 14.73 -16.92
C ARG A 88 -0.82 13.45 -17.73
N GLN A 89 0.22 12.62 -17.60
CA GLN A 89 0.42 11.44 -18.45
C GLN A 89 0.33 10.12 -17.68
N SER A 90 0.16 10.18 -16.36
CA SER A 90 0.19 9.00 -15.50
C SER A 90 -1.00 8.08 -15.77
N PRO A 91 -0.74 6.82 -16.18
CA PRO A 91 -1.80 5.82 -16.32
C PRO A 91 -2.43 5.49 -14.96
N LEU A 92 -1.68 5.65 -13.87
CA LEU A 92 -2.19 5.45 -12.51
C LEU A 92 -3.18 6.56 -12.13
N VAL A 93 -2.86 7.83 -12.42
CA VAL A 93 -3.80 8.94 -12.17
C VAL A 93 -5.10 8.74 -12.96
N ALA A 94 -4.98 8.36 -14.24
CA ALA A 94 -6.14 8.06 -15.07
C ALA A 94 -6.98 6.89 -14.52
N LEU A 95 -6.32 5.82 -14.07
CA LEU A 95 -6.98 4.67 -13.45
C LEU A 95 -7.68 5.03 -12.15
N MET A 96 -7.01 5.75 -11.25
CA MET A 96 -7.57 6.19 -9.97
C MET A 96 -8.79 7.10 -10.17
N ASN A 97 -8.73 8.03 -11.12
CA ASN A 97 -9.88 8.88 -11.48
C ASN A 97 -11.04 8.06 -12.05
N THR A 98 -10.74 7.04 -12.87
CA THR A 98 -11.75 6.14 -13.41
C THR A 98 -12.42 5.34 -12.31
N LEU A 99 -11.65 4.76 -11.38
CA LEU A 99 -12.18 4.02 -10.24
C LEU A 99 -13.00 4.92 -9.31
N ALA A 100 -12.55 6.14 -9.05
CA ALA A 100 -13.30 7.12 -8.28
C ALA A 100 -14.63 7.48 -8.96
N TRP A 101 -14.64 7.64 -10.29
CA TRP A 101 -15.87 7.90 -11.05
C TRP A 101 -16.83 6.71 -11.04
N GLN A 102 -16.31 5.48 -11.17
CA GLN A 102 -17.10 4.24 -11.14
C GLN A 102 -17.63 3.92 -9.75
N GLY A 103 -16.86 4.18 -8.68
CA GLY A 103 -17.26 3.97 -7.29
C GLY A 103 -18.46 4.84 -6.88
N LYS A 104 -18.68 5.97 -7.57
CA LYS A 104 -19.87 6.82 -7.40
C LYS A 104 -21.11 6.35 -8.18
N THR A 105 -21.05 5.20 -8.87
CA THR A 105 -22.20 4.66 -9.60
C THR A 105 -23.34 4.33 -8.64
N GLY A 106 -24.56 4.74 -8.96
CA GLY A 106 -25.73 4.47 -8.13
C GLY A 106 -25.85 5.33 -6.87
N GLN A 107 -24.92 6.25 -6.62
CA GLN A 107 -25.10 7.30 -5.62
C GLN A 107 -26.29 8.18 -6.05
N LYS A 108 -27.33 8.20 -5.21
CA LYS A 108 -28.39 9.20 -5.33
C LYS A 108 -27.76 10.50 -4.85
N GLY A 109 -27.51 11.44 -5.76
CA GLY A 109 -27.06 12.77 -5.35
C GLY A 109 -28.03 13.31 -4.29
N GLU A 110 -27.51 13.90 -3.22
CA GLU A 110 -28.35 14.71 -2.33
C GLU A 110 -29.18 15.62 -3.23
N ALA A 111 -30.50 15.48 -3.19
CA ALA A 111 -31.33 16.51 -3.77
C ALA A 111 -30.89 17.80 -3.09
N LEU A 112 -30.37 18.77 -3.85
CA LEU A 112 -29.82 20.04 -3.34
C LEU A 112 -30.78 20.73 -2.35
N ALA A 113 -32.08 20.40 -2.40
CA ALA A 113 -33.09 20.83 -1.47
C ALA A 113 -32.90 20.28 -0.03
N ASP A 114 -32.54 19.02 0.15
CA ASP A 114 -32.41 18.39 1.48
C ASP A 114 -31.18 18.91 2.23
N SER A 115 -30.06 19.15 1.54
CA SER A 115 -28.84 19.71 2.16
C SER A 115 -29.01 21.18 2.57
N LEU A 116 -29.83 21.95 1.86
CA LEU A 116 -30.19 23.32 2.23
C LEU A 116 -31.13 23.34 3.45
N VAL A 117 -32.10 22.43 3.51
CA VAL A 117 -33.02 22.30 4.65
C VAL A 117 -32.29 21.85 5.91
N ASP A 118 -31.35 20.91 5.81
CA ASP A 118 -30.54 20.47 6.95
C ASP A 118 -29.53 21.54 7.40
N SER A 119 -28.99 22.33 6.47
CA SER A 119 -28.15 23.49 6.79
C SER A 119 -28.95 24.57 7.53
N ALA A 120 -30.19 24.83 7.12
CA ALA A 120 -31.09 25.77 7.80
C ALA A 120 -31.52 25.28 9.18
N LYS A 121 -31.80 23.97 9.35
CA LYS A 121 -32.11 23.36 10.66
C LYS A 121 -30.93 23.42 11.63
N LYS A 122 -29.70 23.17 11.15
CA LYS A 122 -28.48 23.28 11.97
C LYS A 122 -28.17 24.72 12.40
N LEU A 123 -28.57 25.72 11.60
CA LEU A 123 -28.46 27.13 11.95
C LEU A 123 -29.52 27.58 12.97
N MET A 124 -30.71 26.97 12.98
CA MET A 124 -31.79 27.27 13.92
C MET A 124 -31.74 26.47 15.24
N GLY A 125 -31.04 25.34 15.29
CA GLY A 125 -31.02 24.43 16.44
C GLY A 125 -29.85 24.58 17.41
N ARG A 126 -29.15 25.72 17.44
CA ARG A 126 -27.92 25.86 18.23
C ARG A 126 -28.18 26.23 19.69
N GLU A 127 -28.77 25.31 20.46
CA GLU A 127 -28.69 25.31 21.92
C GLU A 127 -28.30 23.92 22.47
N LYS A 128 -27.05 23.86 22.94
CA LYS A 128 -26.46 22.98 23.97
C LYS A 128 -26.66 21.45 23.87
N ASP A 129 -25.63 20.78 23.35
CA ASP A 129 -25.13 19.53 23.96
C ASP A 129 -23.63 19.29 23.62
N PRO A 130 -22.71 19.07 24.58
CA PRO A 130 -21.27 18.88 24.32
C PRO A 130 -20.85 17.42 24.01
N GLN A 131 -21.77 16.49 23.75
CA GLN A 131 -21.42 15.11 23.40
C GLN A 131 -22.03 14.69 22.06
N GLN A 132 -21.55 15.31 20.98
CA GLN A 132 -21.66 14.72 19.65
C GLN A 132 -20.27 14.28 19.22
N PHE A 133 -20.05 12.95 19.24
CA PHE A 133 -19.04 12.35 18.38
C PHE A 133 -19.16 13.00 17.01
N ILE A 134 -18.05 13.52 16.50
CA ILE A 134 -17.97 14.22 15.22
C ILE A 134 -18.33 13.20 14.14
N ALA A 135 -19.62 13.05 13.84
CA ALA A 135 -20.10 12.55 12.58
C ALA A 135 -19.80 13.65 11.56
N GLN A 136 -18.52 13.75 11.18
CA GLN A 136 -18.11 14.48 9.98
C GLN A 136 -19.03 14.00 8.86
N ALA A 137 -19.64 14.95 8.16
CA ALA A 137 -20.64 14.71 7.14
C ALA A 137 -20.13 13.68 6.13
N GLN A 138 -20.50 12.41 6.34
CA GLN A 138 -20.36 11.37 5.33
C GLN A 138 -21.30 11.82 4.21
N GLY A 139 -20.73 12.15 3.05
CA GLY A 139 -21.51 12.49 1.86
C GLY A 139 -22.53 11.39 1.52
N PRO A 140 -23.38 11.61 0.51
CA PRO A 140 -24.46 10.68 0.16
C PRO A 140 -23.95 9.25 0.04
N LYS A 141 -24.47 8.36 0.90
CA LYS A 141 -24.06 6.96 0.94
C LYS A 141 -24.47 6.23 -0.33
N GLY A 142 -23.49 5.72 -1.07
CA GLY A 142 -23.68 4.93 -2.28
C GLY A 142 -23.73 3.43 -2.03
N PRO A 143 -24.34 2.65 -2.93
CA PRO A 143 -24.36 1.18 -2.83
C PRO A 143 -22.97 0.54 -2.96
N LEU A 144 -21.98 1.30 -3.45
CA LEU A 144 -20.59 0.86 -3.62
C LEU A 144 -19.64 1.34 -2.52
N ASP A 145 -20.13 2.09 -1.53
CA ASP A 145 -19.27 2.69 -0.50
C ASP A 145 -18.55 1.64 0.35
N ALA A 146 -19.15 0.47 0.55
CA ALA A 146 -18.48 -0.63 1.26
C ALA A 146 -17.21 -1.10 0.55
N VAL A 147 -17.22 -1.14 -0.79
CA VAL A 147 -16.12 -1.63 -1.61
C VAL A 147 -15.16 -0.51 -2.00
N PHE A 148 -15.67 0.64 -2.45
CA PHE A 148 -14.87 1.75 -2.98
C PHE A 148 -14.56 2.84 -1.93
N GLY A 149 -15.18 2.79 -0.75
CA GLY A 149 -15.01 3.80 0.30
C GLY A 149 -13.56 4.05 0.71
N PRO A 150 -12.74 3.02 0.97
CA PRO A 150 -11.33 3.21 1.29
C PRO A 150 -10.54 3.93 0.18
N LEU A 151 -10.77 3.55 -1.08
CA LEU A 151 -10.15 4.19 -2.25
C LEU A 151 -10.58 5.65 -2.37
N MET A 152 -11.87 5.93 -2.19
CA MET A 152 -12.42 7.28 -2.19
C MET A 152 -11.80 8.13 -1.06
N GLY A 153 -11.67 7.56 0.13
CA GLY A 153 -11.00 8.22 1.26
C GLY A 153 -9.54 8.56 0.98
N LEU A 154 -8.80 7.71 0.26
CA LEU A 154 -7.43 8.00 -0.17
C LEU A 154 -7.36 9.11 -1.23
N MET A 155 -8.35 9.17 -2.13
CA MET A 155 -8.44 10.19 -3.18
C MET A 155 -8.86 11.57 -2.65
N GLU A 156 -9.78 11.59 -1.67
CA GLU A 156 -10.30 12.80 -1.04
C GLU A 156 -9.44 13.29 0.13
N GLY A 157 -8.62 12.39 0.68
CA GLY A 157 -7.71 12.68 1.78
C GLY A 157 -6.89 13.93 1.53
N LYS A 158 -6.86 14.81 2.53
CA LYS A 158 -5.94 15.95 2.61
C LYS A 158 -5.02 15.74 3.80
N ASP A 159 -3.79 16.23 3.69
CA ASP A 159 -2.84 16.19 4.81
C ASP A 159 -3.46 16.89 6.02
N GLY A 160 -3.61 16.17 7.14
CA GLY A 160 -3.96 16.73 8.45
C GLY A 160 -5.40 16.56 8.95
N THR A 161 -6.36 15.99 8.19
CA THR A 161 -7.80 16.06 8.60
C THR A 161 -8.71 14.85 8.27
N GLY A 162 -8.17 13.68 7.90
CA GLY A 162 -8.99 12.52 7.48
C GLY A 162 -8.98 11.29 8.41
N ASN A 163 -10.04 10.47 8.35
CA ASN A 163 -10.13 9.15 9.01
C ASN A 163 -9.02 8.16 8.58
N ASN A 164 -8.32 8.43 7.47
CA ASN A 164 -7.20 7.62 6.97
C ASN A 164 -5.83 8.08 7.51
N GLY A 165 -5.77 8.80 8.64
CA GLY A 165 -4.50 9.09 9.33
C GLY A 165 -3.49 9.92 8.51
N ASN A 166 -3.96 10.91 7.74
CA ASN A 166 -3.17 11.75 6.81
C ASN A 166 -2.65 11.03 5.54
N LEU A 167 -3.24 9.90 5.16
CA LEU A 167 -2.95 9.27 3.87
C LEU A 167 -3.70 9.98 2.74
N SER A 168 -2.99 10.32 1.66
CA SER A 168 -3.59 10.83 0.42
C SER A 168 -2.84 10.32 -0.81
N PHE A 169 -3.57 10.15 -1.91
CA PHE A 169 -2.97 9.79 -3.19
C PHE A 169 -1.99 10.86 -3.71
N GLN A 170 -2.27 12.14 -3.46
CA GLN A 170 -1.40 13.25 -3.86
C GLN A 170 -0.08 13.24 -3.10
N SER A 171 -0.13 13.00 -1.78
CA SER A 171 1.06 12.90 -0.94
C SER A 171 1.91 11.70 -1.32
N TRP A 172 1.29 10.58 -1.73
CA TRP A 172 2.02 9.45 -2.31
C TRP A 172 2.73 9.83 -3.62
N LEU A 173 2.07 10.50 -4.58
CA LEU A 173 2.69 10.95 -5.83
C LEU A 173 3.86 11.92 -5.59
N ALA A 174 3.72 12.84 -4.63
CA ALA A 174 4.77 13.76 -4.24
C ALA A 174 6.00 13.02 -3.69
N ARG A 175 5.78 12.01 -2.84
CA ARG A 175 6.87 11.17 -2.30
C ARG A 175 7.55 10.34 -3.39
N VAL A 176 6.78 9.76 -4.32
CA VAL A 176 7.34 9.07 -5.50
C VAL A 176 8.20 10.02 -6.34
N THR A 177 7.77 11.27 -6.49
CA THR A 177 8.55 12.32 -7.17
C THR A 177 9.86 12.59 -6.45
N GLN A 178 9.86 12.68 -5.12
CA GLN A 178 11.08 12.87 -4.32
C GLN A 178 12.07 11.73 -4.51
N VAL A 179 11.59 10.47 -4.48
CA VAL A 179 12.42 9.29 -4.76
C VAL A 179 13.02 9.40 -6.16
N ARG A 180 12.20 9.66 -7.19
CA ARG A 180 12.67 9.84 -8.57
C ARG A 180 13.78 10.89 -8.66
N LEU A 181 13.59 12.06 -8.07
CA LEU A 181 14.57 13.15 -8.09
C LEU A 181 15.88 12.74 -7.40
N LYS A 182 15.80 12.00 -6.28
CA LYS A 182 16.97 11.48 -5.59
C LYS A 182 17.74 10.49 -6.46
N LEU A 183 17.05 9.58 -7.13
CA LEU A 183 17.69 8.62 -8.06
C LEU A 183 18.29 9.32 -9.28
N GLN A 184 17.63 10.35 -9.79
CA GLN A 184 18.18 11.18 -10.87
C GLN A 184 19.47 11.90 -10.45
N GLN A 185 19.56 12.39 -9.21
CA GLN A 185 20.81 12.96 -8.68
C GLN A 185 21.94 11.93 -8.66
N VAL A 186 21.64 10.67 -8.34
CA VAL A 186 22.64 9.57 -8.38
C VAL A 186 23.13 9.36 -9.81
N THR A 187 22.24 9.22 -10.78
CA THR A 187 22.63 8.95 -12.17
C THR A 187 23.33 10.12 -12.86
N SER A 188 23.09 11.34 -12.40
CA SER A 188 23.70 12.56 -12.96
C SER A 188 24.95 13.02 -12.20
N ALA A 189 25.38 12.29 -11.17
CA ALA A 189 26.59 12.62 -10.41
C ALA A 189 27.86 12.43 -11.27
N PRO A 190 28.97 13.14 -10.97
CA PRO A 190 30.26 12.92 -11.64
C PRO A 190 30.76 11.46 -11.50
N ASP A 191 30.47 10.84 -10.36
CA ASP A 191 30.68 9.41 -10.11
C ASP A 191 29.36 8.77 -9.62
N PRO A 192 28.52 8.26 -10.54
CA PRO A 192 27.26 7.62 -10.19
C PRO A 192 27.43 6.36 -9.33
N GLN A 193 28.54 5.65 -9.48
CA GLN A 193 28.78 4.40 -8.75
C GLN A 193 29.08 4.71 -7.28
N ALA A 194 29.96 5.66 -7.01
CA ALA A 194 30.25 6.10 -5.65
C ALA A 194 29.01 6.68 -4.96
N MET A 195 28.21 7.49 -5.67
CA MET A 195 26.99 8.06 -5.12
C MET A 195 25.92 7.00 -4.81
N SER A 196 25.75 6.00 -5.69
CA SER A 196 24.85 4.87 -5.44
C SER A 196 25.28 4.04 -4.23
N GLN A 197 26.59 3.82 -4.05
CA GLN A 197 27.12 3.11 -2.88
C GLN A 197 26.89 3.90 -1.59
N MET A 198 27.13 5.21 -1.61
CA MET A 198 26.86 6.07 -0.46
C MET A 198 25.39 6.02 -0.06
N LEU A 199 24.48 6.11 -1.04
CA LEU A 199 23.05 6.05 -0.81
C LEU A 199 22.63 4.70 -0.21
N ALA A 200 23.13 3.59 -0.74
CA ALA A 200 22.82 2.28 -0.17
C ALA A 200 23.44 2.07 1.22
N GLN A 201 24.61 2.67 1.49
CA GLN A 201 25.23 2.57 2.80
C GLN A 201 24.46 3.35 3.88
N THR A 202 23.91 4.52 3.56
CA THR A 202 23.05 5.25 4.51
C THR A 202 21.79 4.46 4.84
N VAL A 203 21.27 3.69 3.87
CA VAL A 203 20.16 2.75 4.09
C VAL A 203 20.56 1.62 5.02
N PHE A 204 21.66 0.91 4.74
CA PHE A 204 22.11 -0.22 5.55
C PHE A 204 22.46 0.18 6.99
N GLN A 205 22.80 1.45 7.20
CA GLN A 205 23.06 2.03 8.51
C GLN A 205 21.81 2.59 9.20
N GLY A 206 20.64 2.60 8.54
CA GLY A 206 19.40 3.12 9.12
C GLY A 206 19.32 4.64 9.17
N LYS A 207 20.14 5.34 8.36
CA LYS A 207 20.24 6.80 8.33
C LYS A 207 19.41 7.45 7.22
N ALA A 208 18.88 6.67 6.28
CA ALA A 208 18.15 7.16 5.10
C ALA A 208 16.63 7.32 5.36
N VAL A 209 16.28 8.07 6.41
CA VAL A 209 14.90 8.22 6.91
C VAL A 209 13.90 8.60 5.81
N ASP A 210 14.21 9.60 4.98
CA ASP A 210 13.26 10.09 3.95
C ASP A 210 12.83 9.04 2.91
N LEU A 211 13.74 8.11 2.56
CA LEU A 211 13.48 7.10 1.54
C LEU A 211 12.76 5.88 2.12
N THR A 212 13.13 5.48 3.33
CA THR A 212 12.45 4.41 4.06
C THR A 212 11.02 4.83 4.42
N ASP A 213 10.83 6.08 4.83
CA ASP A 213 9.52 6.67 5.15
C ASP A 213 8.58 6.66 3.95
N THR A 214 9.11 6.90 2.74
CA THR A 214 8.29 6.88 1.52
C THR A 214 7.76 5.48 1.21
N ARG A 215 8.58 4.45 1.45
CA ARG A 215 8.16 3.06 1.26
C ARG A 215 7.12 2.64 2.30
N ASP A 216 7.34 3.01 3.56
CA ASP A 216 6.39 2.70 4.63
C ASP A 216 5.08 3.45 4.42
N TYR A 217 5.12 4.68 3.91
CA TYR A 217 3.93 5.40 3.46
C TYR A 217 3.17 4.63 2.36
N GLY A 218 3.87 4.09 1.37
CA GLY A 218 3.27 3.25 0.32
C GLY A 218 2.62 1.98 0.87
N ARG A 219 3.27 1.30 1.82
CA ARG A 219 2.72 0.12 2.51
C ARG A 219 1.49 0.47 3.34
N LEU A 220 1.52 1.58 4.07
CA LEU A 220 0.38 2.07 4.84
C LEU A 220 -0.79 2.45 3.93
N ALA A 221 -0.52 3.13 2.81
CA ALA A 221 -1.53 3.43 1.80
C ALA A 221 -2.16 2.14 1.24
N ALA A 222 -1.36 1.15 0.86
CA ALA A 222 -1.86 -0.14 0.39
C ALA A 222 -2.72 -0.86 1.46
N ALA A 223 -2.23 -0.92 2.70
CA ALA A 223 -2.95 -1.55 3.80
C ALA A 223 -4.26 -0.83 4.13
N SER A 224 -4.30 0.50 4.01
CA SER A 224 -5.49 1.31 4.29
C SER A 224 -6.66 1.02 3.34
N LEU A 225 -6.40 0.44 2.16
CA LEU A 225 -7.44 0.05 1.21
C LEU A 225 -8.21 -1.20 1.65
N GLY A 226 -7.69 -1.98 2.60
CA GLY A 226 -8.28 -3.24 3.06
C GLY A 226 -7.91 -4.46 2.22
N GLN A 227 -8.28 -5.64 2.71
CA GLN A 227 -7.87 -6.94 2.13
C GLN A 227 -8.41 -7.17 0.72
N GLU A 228 -9.61 -6.67 0.43
CA GLU A 228 -10.25 -6.78 -0.88
C GLU A 228 -9.44 -6.10 -1.99
N TRP A 229 -8.64 -5.08 -1.65
CA TRP A 229 -7.78 -4.33 -2.56
C TRP A 229 -6.31 -4.73 -2.47
N SER A 230 -5.96 -5.81 -1.78
CA SER A 230 -4.57 -6.17 -1.46
C SER A 230 -3.67 -6.29 -2.70
N GLY A 231 -4.12 -6.96 -3.76
CA GLY A 231 -3.36 -7.11 -5.01
C GLY A 231 -3.10 -5.77 -5.70
N PHE A 232 -4.13 -4.94 -5.79
CA PHE A 232 -4.04 -3.58 -6.33
C PHE A 232 -3.14 -2.68 -5.49
N GLY A 233 -3.33 -2.68 -4.17
CA GLY A 233 -2.56 -1.90 -3.20
C GLY A 233 -1.07 -2.24 -3.26
N GLN A 234 -0.75 -3.54 -3.19
CA GLN A 234 0.62 -4.04 -3.27
C GLN A 234 1.27 -3.66 -4.59
N SER A 235 0.56 -3.86 -5.70
CA SER A 235 1.07 -3.54 -7.02
C SER A 235 1.34 -2.05 -7.12
N LEU A 236 0.36 -1.17 -6.87
CA LEU A 236 0.52 0.23 -7.24
C LEU A 236 1.27 1.08 -6.22
N PHE A 237 1.14 0.80 -4.92
CA PHE A 237 1.73 1.65 -3.88
C PHE A 237 3.04 1.11 -3.31
N VAL A 238 3.34 -0.19 -3.48
CA VAL A 238 4.51 -0.85 -2.88
C VAL A 238 5.54 -1.27 -3.94
N GLN A 239 5.15 -2.07 -4.94
CA GLN A 239 6.09 -2.64 -5.93
C GLN A 239 6.99 -1.60 -6.65
N PRO A 240 6.53 -0.43 -7.12
CA PRO A 240 7.40 0.49 -7.85
C PRO A 240 8.53 1.05 -6.97
N LEU A 241 8.26 1.25 -5.68
CA LEU A 241 9.28 1.68 -4.71
C LEU A 241 10.23 0.52 -4.38
N ASP A 242 9.71 -0.70 -4.21
CA ASP A 242 10.51 -1.90 -3.99
C ASP A 242 11.47 -2.20 -5.16
N LEU A 243 11.01 -2.05 -6.41
CA LEU A 243 11.83 -2.22 -7.61
C LEU A 243 12.94 -1.19 -7.68
N ALA A 244 12.62 0.09 -7.44
CA ALA A 244 13.61 1.16 -7.38
C ALA A 244 14.70 0.85 -6.36
N TRP A 245 14.28 0.33 -5.21
CA TRP A 245 15.16 0.01 -4.11
C TRP A 245 16.10 -1.15 -4.42
N ARG A 246 15.58 -2.25 -4.98
CA ARG A 246 16.39 -3.39 -5.38
C ARG A 246 17.50 -2.98 -6.35
N GLN A 247 17.20 -2.09 -7.29
CA GLN A 247 18.19 -1.61 -8.27
C GLN A 247 19.29 -0.74 -7.63
N VAL A 248 18.98 0.04 -6.61
CA VAL A 248 19.98 0.85 -5.87
C VAL A 248 20.83 -0.02 -4.94
N LEU A 249 20.20 -0.97 -4.23
CA LEU A 249 20.89 -1.74 -3.20
C LEU A 249 21.71 -2.91 -3.74
N ALA A 250 21.32 -3.55 -4.84
CA ALA A 250 21.97 -4.78 -5.30
C ALA A 250 23.49 -4.63 -5.56
N PRO A 251 24.01 -3.53 -6.15
CA PRO A 251 25.46 -3.34 -6.27
C PRO A 251 26.15 -3.13 -4.92
N ALA A 252 25.51 -2.42 -3.99
CA ALA A 252 26.06 -2.15 -2.67
C ALA A 252 26.07 -3.39 -1.78
N ALA A 253 25.05 -4.25 -1.87
CA ALA A 253 25.02 -5.55 -1.21
C ALA A 253 26.19 -6.44 -1.66
N ARG A 254 26.49 -6.47 -2.96
CA ARG A 254 27.67 -7.18 -3.50
C ARG A 254 28.98 -6.59 -2.96
N SER A 255 29.11 -5.26 -2.95
CA SER A 255 30.28 -4.58 -2.37
C SER A 255 30.44 -4.87 -0.88
N LEU A 256 29.34 -4.94 -0.13
CA LEU A 256 29.36 -5.28 1.29
C LEU A 256 29.80 -6.73 1.50
N ASN A 257 29.31 -7.67 0.70
CA ASN A 257 29.74 -9.07 0.74
C ASN A 257 31.24 -9.21 0.48
N SER A 258 31.78 -8.52 -0.53
CA SER A 258 33.22 -8.50 -0.79
C SER A 258 34.01 -7.94 0.42
N ARG A 259 33.52 -6.87 1.05
CA ARG A 259 34.14 -6.30 2.25
C ARG A 259 34.08 -7.24 3.45
N TRP A 260 32.98 -7.95 3.65
CA TRP A 260 32.84 -8.96 4.69
C TRP A 260 33.85 -10.10 4.49
N GLN A 261 33.97 -10.60 3.26
CA GLN A 261 34.92 -11.65 2.91
C GLN A 261 36.36 -11.23 3.23
N SER A 262 36.80 -10.07 2.75
CA SER A 262 38.18 -9.62 2.93
C SER A 262 38.50 -9.20 4.38
N THR A 263 37.55 -8.59 5.09
CA THR A 263 37.81 -7.98 6.40
C THR A 263 37.63 -8.99 7.54
N ILE A 264 36.70 -9.92 7.40
CA ILE A 264 36.33 -10.86 8.47
C ILE A 264 36.66 -12.30 8.08
N VAL A 265 36.13 -12.80 6.97
CA VAL A 265 36.21 -14.23 6.63
C VAL A 265 37.64 -14.67 6.34
N GLU A 266 38.38 -13.93 5.51
CA GLU A 266 39.77 -14.24 5.17
C GLU A 266 40.69 -14.20 6.40
N GLN A 267 40.52 -13.19 7.25
CA GLN A 267 41.30 -13.03 8.48
C GLN A 267 40.98 -14.14 9.49
N TRP A 268 39.71 -14.52 9.61
CA TRP A 268 39.26 -15.65 10.41
C TRP A 268 39.86 -16.97 9.93
N ASN A 269 39.77 -17.25 8.63
CA ASN A 269 40.30 -18.48 8.04
C ASN A 269 41.82 -18.55 8.19
N THR A 270 42.54 -17.44 7.99
CA THR A 270 43.99 -17.37 8.21
C THR A 270 44.36 -17.73 9.65
N ALA A 271 43.58 -17.27 10.62
CA ALA A 271 43.84 -17.52 12.04
C ALA A 271 43.47 -18.96 12.48
N PHE A 272 42.36 -19.49 11.97
CA PHE A 272 41.68 -20.64 12.60
C PHE A 272 41.48 -21.85 11.69
N ALA A 273 41.77 -21.76 10.38
CA ALA A 273 41.64 -22.91 9.49
C ALA A 273 42.56 -24.05 9.94
N GLY A 274 42.01 -25.27 9.99
CA GLY A 274 42.75 -26.47 10.37
C GLY A 274 43.11 -26.57 11.85
N ARG A 275 42.49 -25.79 12.74
CA ARG A 275 42.73 -25.83 14.20
C ARG A 275 41.51 -26.35 14.97
N TYR A 276 41.73 -27.02 16.10
CA TYR A 276 40.68 -27.34 17.07
C TYR A 276 40.16 -26.05 17.72
N PRO A 277 38.83 -25.87 17.90
CA PRO A 277 37.74 -26.84 17.72
C PRO A 277 37.11 -26.90 16.32
N PHE A 278 37.55 -26.07 15.37
CA PHE A 278 36.93 -25.98 14.04
C PHE A 278 37.25 -27.19 13.13
N LYS A 279 38.41 -27.81 13.36
CA LYS A 279 38.82 -29.08 12.75
C LYS A 279 39.45 -29.96 13.82
N ALA A 280 39.11 -31.25 13.81
CA ALA A 280 39.68 -32.26 14.72
C ALA A 280 41.16 -32.51 14.38
N THR A 281 42.04 -31.68 14.94
CA THR A 281 43.49 -31.67 14.74
C THR A 281 44.19 -31.48 16.08
N GLY A 282 45.50 -31.75 16.16
CA GLY A 282 46.28 -31.56 17.39
C GLY A 282 46.73 -30.11 17.66
N SER A 283 46.30 -29.15 16.85
CA SER A 283 46.67 -27.73 17.00
C SER A 283 45.46 -26.90 17.43
N ASP A 284 45.56 -26.25 18.58
CA ASP A 284 44.47 -25.43 19.12
C ASP A 284 44.42 -24.02 18.50
N ALA A 285 43.19 -23.48 18.42
CA ALA A 285 42.94 -22.09 18.12
C ALA A 285 43.34 -21.19 19.30
N SER A 286 43.91 -20.02 18.99
CA SER A 286 44.27 -19.03 20.00
C SER A 286 43.03 -18.40 20.63
N LEU A 287 42.80 -18.67 21.93
CA LEU A 287 41.68 -18.07 22.68
C LEU A 287 41.72 -16.54 22.72
N PRO A 288 42.88 -15.87 22.93
CA PRO A 288 42.95 -14.41 22.83
C PRO A 288 42.55 -13.87 21.46
N LEU A 289 42.94 -14.55 20.37
CA LEU A 289 42.59 -14.14 19.03
C LEU A 289 41.11 -14.39 18.73
N LEU A 290 40.56 -15.50 19.22
CA LEU A 290 39.13 -15.81 19.14
C LEU A 290 38.30 -14.72 19.84
N ALA A 291 38.75 -14.28 21.02
CA ALA A 291 38.12 -13.19 21.77
C ALA A 291 38.13 -11.85 21.01
N GLN A 292 39.15 -11.57 20.17
CA GLN A 292 39.16 -10.37 19.34
C GLN A 292 38.08 -10.37 18.25
N PHE A 293 37.65 -11.54 17.77
CA PHE A 293 36.59 -11.63 16.77
C PHE A 293 35.20 -11.65 17.41
N LEU A 294 35.01 -12.44 18.46
CA LEU A 294 33.69 -12.83 18.98
C LEU A 294 33.18 -12.00 20.16
N ARG A 295 34.00 -11.10 20.73
CA ARG A 295 33.57 -10.29 21.88
C ARG A 295 32.29 -9.51 21.52
N GLY A 296 31.28 -9.61 22.38
CA GLY A 296 29.90 -9.18 22.08
C GLY A 296 29.77 -7.74 21.57
N ASP A 297 30.46 -6.78 22.20
CA ASP A 297 30.30 -5.37 21.84
C ASP A 297 31.44 -4.76 21.02
N SER A 298 32.64 -5.34 21.12
CA SER A 298 33.86 -4.78 20.53
C SER A 298 34.69 -5.79 19.75
N GLY A 299 34.16 -7.00 19.55
CA GLY A 299 34.75 -7.96 18.64
C GLY A 299 34.63 -7.49 17.20
N ARG A 300 35.58 -7.88 16.34
CA ARG A 300 35.63 -7.47 14.93
C ARG A 300 34.32 -7.72 14.19
N ILE A 301 33.64 -8.84 14.47
CA ILE A 301 32.34 -9.17 13.87
C ILE A 301 31.28 -8.16 14.32
N SER A 302 31.13 -7.97 15.63
CA SER A 302 30.15 -7.02 16.19
C SER A 302 30.37 -5.59 15.67
N THR A 303 31.63 -5.12 15.65
CA THR A 303 31.96 -3.79 15.11
C THR A 303 31.63 -3.67 13.62
N PHE A 304 31.91 -4.71 12.82
CA PHE A 304 31.56 -4.71 11.40
C PHE A 304 30.05 -4.63 11.20
N LEU A 305 29.27 -5.45 11.92
CA LEU A 305 27.81 -5.47 11.82
C LEU A 305 27.21 -4.12 12.24
N LYS A 306 27.62 -3.56 13.38
CA LYS A 306 27.16 -2.23 13.85
C LYS A 306 27.47 -1.12 12.84
N ALA A 307 28.67 -1.13 12.25
CA ALA A 307 29.11 -0.07 11.35
C ALA A 307 28.46 -0.14 9.94
N ASN A 308 28.13 -1.34 9.46
CA ASN A 308 27.69 -1.53 8.08
C ASN A 308 26.23 -1.98 7.93
N LEU A 309 25.66 -2.62 8.94
CA LEU A 309 24.33 -3.26 8.89
C LEU A 309 23.41 -2.81 10.02
N GLY A 310 23.73 -1.76 10.78
CA GLY A 310 22.95 -1.33 11.95
C GLY A 310 21.51 -0.89 11.65
N GLY A 311 21.17 -0.60 10.39
CA GLY A 311 19.79 -0.35 9.94
C GLY A 311 19.01 -1.61 9.57
N ILE A 312 19.67 -2.76 9.44
CA ILE A 312 19.02 -4.03 9.07
C ILE A 312 19.08 -5.04 10.22
N LEU A 313 20.20 -5.07 10.94
CA LEU A 313 20.48 -5.96 12.04
C LEU A 313 20.50 -5.20 13.36
N GLN A 314 19.71 -5.67 14.31
CA GLN A 314 19.72 -5.18 15.68
C GLN A 314 20.25 -6.26 16.62
N GLN A 315 20.99 -5.81 17.65
CA GLN A 315 21.49 -6.71 18.68
C GLN A 315 20.45 -6.78 19.81
N GLU A 316 19.76 -7.92 19.90
CA GLU A 316 18.81 -8.20 20.97
C GLU A 316 19.45 -9.16 21.98
N GLY A 317 19.93 -8.60 23.10
CA GLY A 317 20.73 -9.34 24.07
C GLY A 317 21.98 -9.95 23.43
N ASN A 318 22.01 -11.28 23.34
CA ASN A 318 23.15 -12.04 22.81
C ASN A 318 22.94 -12.51 21.35
N ARG A 319 21.88 -12.06 20.67
CA ARG A 319 21.56 -12.47 19.29
C ARG A 319 21.48 -11.26 18.36
N TRP A 320 21.85 -11.48 17.11
CA TRP A 320 21.59 -10.56 16.02
C TRP A 320 20.26 -10.94 15.38
N VAL A 321 19.34 -10.00 15.32
CA VAL A 321 18.00 -10.18 14.75
C VAL A 321 17.87 -9.27 13.54
N VAL A 322 17.37 -9.82 12.43
CA VAL A 322 16.99 -9.02 11.27
C VAL A 322 15.67 -8.34 11.60
N ASP A 323 15.63 -7.02 11.50
CA ASP A 323 14.37 -6.29 11.55
C ASP A 323 13.67 -6.46 10.19
N PRO A 324 12.54 -7.19 10.09
CA PRO A 324 11.88 -7.44 8.82
C PRO A 324 11.36 -6.15 8.17
N SER A 325 10.99 -5.15 8.99
CA SER A 325 10.51 -3.85 8.50
C SER A 325 11.65 -3.04 7.87
N SER A 326 12.85 -3.16 8.45
CA SER A 326 14.07 -2.46 8.03
C SER A 326 15.00 -3.27 7.12
N SER A 327 14.69 -4.54 6.87
CA SER A 327 15.38 -5.40 5.89
C SER A 327 15.28 -4.86 4.46
N GLN A 328 14.32 -3.95 4.24
CA GLN A 328 14.12 -3.25 2.99
C GLN A 328 14.07 -4.17 1.75
N GLY A 329 13.56 -5.40 1.88
CA GLY A 329 13.48 -6.36 0.78
C GLY A 329 14.81 -6.99 0.39
N MET A 330 15.86 -6.79 1.20
CA MET A 330 17.05 -7.62 1.20
C MET A 330 16.88 -8.81 2.13
N THR A 331 17.37 -9.97 1.70
CA THR A 331 17.57 -11.11 2.57
C THR A 331 18.99 -11.08 3.13
N VAL A 332 19.12 -11.42 4.40
CA VAL A 332 20.40 -11.68 5.05
C VAL A 332 20.37 -13.17 5.38
N ASP A 333 21.04 -13.95 4.53
CA ASP A 333 21.15 -15.41 4.62
C ASP A 333 22.54 -15.82 5.15
#